data_AF-A0A5Y2S971-F1
#
_entry.id   AF-A0A5Y2S971-F1
#
_cell.length_a   1.000
_cell.length_b   1.000
_cell.length_c   1.000
_cell.angle_alpha   90.00
_cell.angle_beta   90.00
_cell.angle_gamma   90.00
#
_symmetry.space_group_name_H-M   'P 1'
#
loop_
_entity.id
_entity.type
_entity.pdbx_description
1 polymer ?
#
loop_
_entity_poly.entity_id
_entity_poly.type
_entity_poly.pdbx_seq_one_letter_code
_entity_poly.pdbx_strand_id
1 'polypeptide(L)'
;MKPIFIFFVLIMLNGCSFLCIKQEVLFSTDKLPTAIVGMAYHSRIQTTNSIISRIYVEDSKEYSINGLKIISSVTRNKFGDGEVIISGIPQKEGEFSFHVQGGTVGTQCPGNEFDAVFKIRVMNKK
;
A
#
# COMPACT_ATOMS: atom_id res chain seq x y z
N MET A 1 12.79 49.18 -6.70
CA MET A 1 13.83 48.28 -6.13
C MET A 1 13.37 47.52 -4.89
N LYS A 2 12.72 48.15 -3.89
CA LYS A 2 12.18 47.46 -2.69
C LYS A 2 11.23 46.27 -2.95
N PRO A 3 10.26 46.31 -3.88
CA PRO A 3 9.31 45.20 -4.06
C PRO A 3 9.92 43.94 -4.71
N ILE A 4 10.93 44.11 -5.58
CA ILE A 4 11.65 42.99 -6.23
C ILE A 4 12.48 42.22 -5.19
N PHE A 5 13.10 42.93 -4.24
CA PHE A 5 13.88 42.30 -3.17
C PHE A 5 12.99 41.50 -2.21
N ILE A 6 11.80 42.03 -1.89
CA ILE A 6 10.80 41.32 -1.07
C ILE A 6 10.31 40.03 -1.76
N PHE A 7 10.08 40.09 -3.08
CA PHE A 7 9.68 38.92 -3.87
C PHE A 7 10.77 37.84 -3.89
N PHE A 8 12.04 38.22 -4.07
CA PHE A 8 13.18 37.30 -4.00
C PHE A 8 13.35 36.69 -2.61
N VAL A 9 13.20 37.48 -1.55
CA VAL A 9 13.31 37.01 -0.16
C VAL A 9 12.18 36.04 0.19
N LEU A 10 10.95 36.27 -0.29
CA LEU A 10 9.83 35.34 -0.10
C LEU A 10 10.05 34.02 -0.84
N ILE A 11 10.62 34.03 -2.04
CA ILE A 11 10.96 32.79 -2.77
C ILE A 11 12.08 32.02 -2.05
N MET A 12 13.10 32.72 -1.53
CA MET A 12 14.20 32.10 -0.78
C MET A 12 13.75 31.54 0.58
N LEU A 13 12.81 32.19 1.27
CA LEU A 13 12.25 31.73 2.55
C LEU A 13 11.33 30.51 2.41
N ASN A 14 10.70 30.32 1.26
CA ASN A 14 9.81 29.17 1.02
C ASN A 14 10.55 27.93 0.48
N GLY A 15 11.87 28.01 0.24
CA GLY A 15 12.70 26.88 -0.20
C GLY A 15 12.18 26.14 -1.43
N CYS A 16 12.83 25.05 -1.82
CA CYS A 16 12.38 24.19 -2.94
C CYS A 16 11.09 23.39 -2.64
N SER A 17 10.43 23.62 -1.49
CA SER A 17 9.31 22.81 -1.00
C SER A 17 7.97 23.06 -1.71
N PHE A 18 7.86 24.14 -2.48
CA PHE A 18 6.60 24.52 -3.15
C PHE A 18 6.17 23.56 -4.27
N LEU A 19 7.05 22.67 -4.74
CA LEU A 19 6.80 21.76 -5.88
C LEU A 19 6.58 20.29 -5.49
N CYS A 20 6.37 19.98 -4.21
CA CYS A 20 6.15 18.59 -3.78
C CYS A 20 4.74 18.11 -4.10
N ILE A 21 4.58 17.47 -5.26
CA ILE A 21 3.33 16.80 -5.67
C ILE A 21 3.25 15.42 -5.00
N LYS A 22 2.17 15.17 -4.26
CA LYS A 22 1.91 13.84 -3.70
C LYS A 22 1.53 12.89 -4.84
N GLN A 23 2.37 11.90 -5.11
CA GLN A 23 2.01 10.76 -5.95
C GLN A 23 1.25 9.72 -5.12
N GLU A 24 0.12 9.27 -5.66
CA GLU A 24 -0.63 8.14 -5.13
C GLU A 24 0.12 6.82 -5.39
N VAL A 25 0.06 5.91 -4.42
CA VAL A 25 0.62 4.56 -4.57
C VAL A 25 -0.40 3.68 -5.30
N LEU A 26 0.05 3.07 -6.39
CA LEU A 26 -0.74 2.15 -7.20
C LEU A 26 -0.38 0.70 -6.90
N PHE A 27 -1.39 -0.16 -7.03
CA PHE A 27 -1.29 -1.60 -6.84
C PHE A 27 -1.50 -2.34 -8.17
N SER A 28 -0.98 -3.56 -8.25
CA SER A 28 -1.07 -4.44 -9.42
C SER A 28 -2.49 -4.90 -9.72
N THR A 29 -3.40 -4.82 -8.74
CA THR A 29 -4.82 -5.13 -8.87
C THR A 29 -5.62 -4.33 -7.85
N ASP A 30 -6.87 -4.04 -8.17
CA ASP A 30 -7.91 -3.53 -7.27
C ASP A 30 -8.87 -4.65 -6.81
N LYS A 31 -8.79 -5.83 -7.45
CA LYS A 31 -9.72 -6.95 -7.25
C LYS A 31 -8.95 -8.24 -6.99
N LEU A 32 -9.40 -8.95 -5.96
CA LEU A 32 -8.88 -10.26 -5.62
C LEU A 32 -9.76 -11.36 -6.23
N PRO A 33 -9.18 -12.49 -6.67
CA PRO A 33 -9.94 -13.65 -7.11
C PRO A 33 -10.91 -14.13 -6.02
N THR A 34 -12.06 -14.66 -6.44
CA THR A 34 -13.00 -15.31 -5.52
C THR A 34 -12.34 -16.55 -4.93
N ALA A 35 -12.37 -16.69 -3.61
CA ALA A 35 -11.91 -17.88 -2.92
C ALA A 35 -13.07 -18.86 -2.68
N ILE A 36 -12.78 -20.16 -2.58
CA ILE A 36 -13.77 -21.21 -2.31
C ILE A 36 -13.47 -21.84 -0.96
N VAL A 37 -14.51 -22.01 -0.12
CA VAL A 37 -14.39 -22.67 1.18
C VAL A 37 -13.78 -24.06 1.02
N GLY A 38 -12.78 -24.37 1.84
CA GLY A 38 -12.08 -25.66 1.83
C GLY A 38 -11.10 -25.87 0.67
N MET A 39 -10.90 -24.88 -0.21
CA MET A 39 -9.93 -24.94 -1.30
C MET A 39 -8.72 -24.05 -1.03
N ALA A 40 -7.54 -24.49 -1.45
CA ALA A 40 -6.33 -23.67 -1.35
C ALA A 40 -6.51 -22.38 -2.17
N TYR A 41 -6.17 -21.26 -1.56
CA TYR A 41 -6.19 -19.94 -2.15
C TYR A 41 -4.77 -19.36 -2.15
N HIS A 42 -4.42 -18.69 -3.24
CA HIS A 42 -3.17 -17.93 -3.34
C HIS A 42 -3.38 -16.71 -4.23
N SER A 43 -2.96 -15.55 -3.76
CA SER A 43 -2.96 -14.31 -4.53
C SER A 43 -1.82 -13.40 -4.08
N ARG A 44 -1.40 -12.51 -4.98
CA ARG A 44 -0.29 -11.58 -4.78
C ARG A 44 -0.71 -10.19 -5.24
N ILE A 45 -0.48 -9.20 -4.39
CA ILE A 45 -0.62 -7.78 -4.71
C ILE A 45 0.77 -7.17 -4.65
N GLN A 46 1.13 -6.35 -5.64
CA GLN A 46 2.39 -5.61 -5.68
C GLN A 46 2.12 -4.13 -5.88
N THR A 47 2.95 -3.26 -5.31
CA THR A 47 2.96 -1.84 -5.68
C THR A 47 3.69 -1.66 -7.01
N THR A 48 3.24 -0.75 -7.88
CA THR A 48 3.75 -0.67 -9.27
C THR A 48 4.46 0.64 -9.63
N ASN A 49 4.25 1.73 -8.88
CA ASN A 49 4.71 3.07 -9.27
C ASN A 49 5.48 3.81 -8.17
N SER A 50 5.88 3.14 -7.10
CA SER A 50 6.47 3.78 -5.92
C SER A 50 7.44 2.86 -5.20
N ILE A 51 8.55 3.42 -4.73
CA ILE A 51 9.47 2.73 -3.84
C ILE A 51 8.92 2.83 -2.42
N ILE A 52 8.58 1.68 -1.86
CA ILE A 52 7.98 1.53 -0.55
C ILE A 52 9.08 1.41 0.50
N SER A 53 8.93 2.15 1.59
CA SER A 53 9.79 2.10 2.77
C SER A 53 9.23 1.18 3.86
N ARG A 54 7.90 1.17 4.00
CA ARG A 54 7.17 0.35 4.95
C ARG A 54 5.81 -0.01 4.37
N ILE A 55 5.36 -1.21 4.66
CA ILE A 55 4.05 -1.74 4.29
C ILE A 55 3.58 -2.67 5.40
N TYR A 56 2.29 -2.62 5.69
CA TYR A 56 1.60 -3.36 6.73
C TYR A 56 0.24 -3.82 6.22
N VAL A 57 -0.30 -4.84 6.86
CA VAL A 57 -1.67 -5.32 6.71
C VAL A 57 -2.28 -5.27 8.10
N GLU A 58 -3.39 -4.53 8.27
CA GLU A 58 -4.03 -4.34 9.58
C GLU A 58 -3.02 -3.93 10.67
N ASP A 59 -2.20 -2.90 10.40
CA ASP A 59 -1.14 -2.39 11.27
C ASP A 59 -0.02 -3.39 11.63
N SER A 60 0.01 -4.57 11.02
CA SER A 60 0.98 -5.64 11.28
C SER A 60 1.72 -6.10 9.99
N LYS A 61 2.80 -6.86 10.13
CA LYS A 61 3.43 -7.54 8.99
C LYS A 61 2.67 -8.78 8.55
N GLU A 62 1.89 -9.34 9.46
CA GLU A 62 1.10 -10.53 9.25
C GLU A 62 -0.29 -10.35 9.87
N TYR A 63 -1.30 -10.73 9.11
CA TYR A 63 -2.69 -10.75 9.53
C TYR A 63 -3.33 -12.05 9.08
N SER A 64 -4.28 -12.58 9.86
CA SER A 64 -5.00 -13.80 9.52
C SER A 64 -6.50 -13.59 9.62
N ILE A 65 -7.21 -13.99 8.58
CA ILE A 65 -8.67 -13.85 8.50
C ILE A 65 -9.26 -15.06 7.78
N ASN A 66 -10.27 -15.68 8.39
CA ASN A 66 -11.01 -16.78 7.78
C ASN A 66 -10.15 -17.96 7.25
N GLY A 67 -9.02 -18.29 7.92
CA GLY A 67 -8.10 -19.34 7.46
C GLY A 67 -7.13 -18.92 6.34
N LEU A 68 -7.15 -17.64 5.96
CA LEU A 68 -6.18 -17.00 5.08
C LEU A 68 -5.16 -16.24 5.91
N LYS A 69 -3.88 -16.43 5.60
CA LYS A 69 -2.75 -15.66 6.10
C LYS A 69 -2.37 -14.62 5.06
N ILE A 70 -2.23 -13.38 5.50
CA ILE A 70 -1.89 -12.21 4.69
C ILE A 70 -0.57 -11.66 5.21
N ILE A 71 0.45 -11.65 4.37
CA ILE A 71 1.82 -11.26 4.74
C ILE A 71 2.23 -10.09 3.87
N SER A 72 2.72 -9.02 4.50
CA SER A 72 3.29 -7.88 3.81
C SER A 72 4.80 -7.85 3.91
N SER A 73 5.46 -7.51 2.81
CA SER A 73 6.92 -7.44 2.72
C SER A 73 7.37 -6.36 1.73
N VAL A 74 8.65 -6.02 1.77
CA VAL A 74 9.31 -5.15 0.79
C VAL A 74 10.38 -6.00 0.11
N THR A 75 10.35 -6.10 -1.23
CA THR A 75 11.15 -7.06 -1.99
C THR A 75 12.67 -6.90 -1.80
N ARG A 76 13.13 -5.68 -1.47
CA ARG A 76 14.54 -5.39 -1.15
C ARG A 76 14.60 -4.97 0.32
N ASN A 77 15.54 -5.55 1.08
CA ASN A 77 15.66 -5.53 2.55
C ASN A 77 15.59 -4.17 3.29
N LYS A 78 15.33 -3.04 2.61
CA LYS A 78 15.03 -1.73 3.21
C LYS A 78 14.05 -0.87 2.40
N PHE A 79 14.15 -0.88 1.06
CA PHE A 79 13.33 -0.05 0.16
C PHE A 79 13.15 -0.74 -1.18
N GLY A 80 11.92 -0.84 -1.67
CA GLY A 80 11.63 -1.49 -2.95
C GLY A 80 10.14 -1.61 -3.19
N ASP A 81 9.74 -2.56 -4.04
CA ASP A 81 8.33 -2.81 -4.30
C ASP A 81 7.71 -3.43 -3.03
N GLY A 82 6.56 -2.89 -2.63
CA GLY A 82 5.72 -3.47 -1.59
C GLY A 82 4.99 -4.68 -2.14
N GLU A 83 4.92 -5.74 -1.35
CA GLU A 83 4.27 -6.98 -1.70
C GLU A 83 3.33 -7.41 -0.58
N VAL A 84 2.14 -7.89 -0.97
CA VAL A 84 1.20 -8.55 -0.07
C VAL A 84 0.86 -9.92 -0.66
N ILE A 85 1.20 -10.98 0.07
CA ILE A 85 0.88 -12.36 -0.28
C ILE A 85 -0.29 -12.81 0.57
N ILE A 86 -1.32 -13.36 -0.07
CA ILE A 86 -2.48 -13.95 0.59
C ILE A 86 -2.47 -15.44 0.27
N SER A 87 -2.48 -16.28 1.30
CA SER A 87 -2.52 -17.73 1.11
C SER A 87 -3.22 -18.46 2.25
N GLY A 88 -3.78 -19.63 1.98
CA GLY A 88 -4.41 -20.46 2.99
C GLY A 88 -5.63 -21.20 2.45
N ILE A 89 -6.50 -21.62 3.37
CA ILE A 89 -7.73 -22.36 3.03
C ILE A 89 -8.89 -21.62 3.72
N PRO A 90 -9.77 -20.94 2.95
CA PRO A 90 -10.91 -20.23 3.51
C PRO A 90 -11.86 -21.18 4.26
N GLN A 91 -12.39 -20.73 5.39
CA GLN A 91 -13.21 -21.57 6.27
C GLN A 91 -14.71 -21.29 6.19
N LYS A 92 -15.09 -20.03 5.93
CA LYS A 92 -16.49 -19.57 5.91
C LYS A 92 -16.78 -18.74 4.67
N GLU A 93 -17.97 -18.90 4.11
CA GLU A 93 -18.50 -18.02 3.07
C GLU A 93 -18.73 -16.61 3.61
N GLY A 94 -18.44 -15.60 2.80
CA GLY A 94 -18.59 -14.19 3.19
C GLY A 94 -17.69 -13.25 2.40
N GLU A 95 -17.82 -11.96 2.68
CA GLU A 95 -16.90 -10.92 2.21
C GLU A 95 -15.99 -10.51 3.36
N PHE A 96 -14.68 -10.60 3.13
CA PHE A 96 -13.65 -10.28 4.13
C PHE A 96 -12.81 -9.13 3.59
N SER A 97 -12.72 -8.03 4.34
CA SER A 97 -11.95 -6.86 3.97
C SER A 97 -10.71 -6.75 4.84
N PHE A 98 -9.64 -6.18 4.30
CA PHE A 98 -8.45 -5.83 5.07
C PHE A 98 -7.77 -4.57 4.51
N HIS A 99 -7.14 -3.81 5.40
CA HIS A 99 -6.35 -2.63 5.08
C HIS A 99 -4.91 -3.01 4.74
N VAL A 100 -4.37 -2.38 3.71
CA VAL A 100 -2.95 -2.39 3.34
C VAL A 100 -2.44 -0.96 3.45
N GLN A 101 -1.60 -0.73 4.46
CA GLN A 101 -1.10 0.60 4.79
C GLN A 101 0.40 0.67 4.59
N GLY A 102 0.94 1.85 4.37
CA GLY A 102 2.38 2.00 4.24
C GLY A 102 2.84 3.41 3.97
N GLY A 103 4.11 3.52 3.58
CA GLY A 103 4.71 4.79 3.23
C GLY A 103 5.81 4.65 2.18
N THR A 104 5.88 5.62 1.27
CA THR A 104 6.93 5.73 0.26
C THR A 104 8.19 6.39 0.82
N VAL A 105 9.32 6.22 0.12
CA VAL A 105 10.56 6.91 0.47
C VAL A 105 10.47 8.38 0.07
N GLY A 106 10.68 9.27 1.03
CA GLY A 106 10.92 10.69 0.76
C GLY A 106 12.35 10.93 0.31
N THR A 107 12.54 11.83 -0.65
CA THR A 107 13.87 12.33 -1.05
C THR A 107 13.96 13.82 -0.76
N GLN A 108 13.85 14.67 -1.79
CA GLN A 108 13.73 16.13 -1.63
C GLN A 108 12.35 16.55 -1.12
N CYS A 109 11.35 15.70 -1.32
CA CYS A 109 10.00 15.83 -0.77
C CYS A 109 9.73 14.76 0.29
N PRO A 110 8.90 15.04 1.30
CA PRO A 110 8.41 14.02 2.22
C PRO A 110 7.79 12.84 1.46
N GLY A 111 7.97 11.63 1.97
CA GLY A 111 7.29 10.45 1.47
C GLY A 111 5.78 10.55 1.70
N ASN A 112 5.01 9.75 0.97
CA ASN A 112 3.55 9.71 1.09
C ASN A 112 3.14 8.48 1.87
N GLU A 113 2.20 8.67 2.79
CA GLU A 113 1.47 7.58 3.41
C GLU A 113 0.31 7.15 2.51
N PHE A 114 -0.06 5.88 2.59
CA PHE A 114 -1.21 5.33 1.89
C PHE A 114 -1.94 4.31 2.76
N ASP A 115 -3.24 4.17 2.50
CA ASP A 115 -4.12 3.17 3.09
C ASP A 115 -5.09 2.71 2.00
N ALA A 116 -5.07 1.42 1.68
CA ALA A 116 -5.89 0.81 0.66
C ALA A 116 -6.66 -0.39 1.22
N VAL A 117 -7.96 -0.47 0.93
CA VAL A 117 -8.82 -1.56 1.38
C VAL A 117 -8.97 -2.60 0.28
N PHE A 118 -8.63 -3.84 0.59
CA PHE A 118 -8.84 -4.99 -0.28
C PHE A 118 -9.96 -5.87 0.22
N LYS A 119 -10.69 -6.49 -0.71
CA LYS A 119 -11.83 -7.36 -0.42
C LYS A 119 -11.64 -8.73 -1.03
N ILE A 120 -11.83 -9.77 -0.22
CA ILE A 120 -11.86 -11.17 -0.64
C ILE A 120 -13.30 -11.66 -0.51
N ARG A 121 -13.87 -12.05 -1.64
CA ARG A 121 -15.13 -12.77 -1.68
C ARG A 121 -14.84 -14.27 -1.52
N VAL A 122 -15.43 -14.89 -0.52
CA VAL A 122 -15.36 -16.33 -0.29
C VAL A 122 -16.73 -16.93 -0.53
N MET A 123 -16.80 -17.98 -1.36
CA MET A 123 -18.04 -18.70 -1.68
C MET A 123 -17.95 -20.16 -1.25
N ASN A 124 -19.09 -20.76 -0.95
CA ASN A 124 -19.15 -22.22 -0.81
C ASN A 124 -19.01 -22.91 -2.17
N LYS A 125 -18.44 -24.12 -2.15
CA LYS A 125 -18.45 -24.99 -3.33
C LYS A 125 -19.91 -25.40 -3.57
N LYS A 126 -20.47 -25.01 -4.70
CA LYS A 126 -21.79 -25.47 -5.15
C LYS A 126 -21.81 -26.97 -5.38
#